data_AF-A0A424NW76-F1
#
_entry.id   AF-A0A424NW76-F1
#
_cell.length_a   1.000
_cell.length_b   1.000
_cell.length_c   1.000
_cell.angle_alpha   90.00
_cell.angle_beta   90.00
_cell.angle_gamma   90.00
#
_symmetry.space_group_name_H-M   'P 1'
#
loop_
_entity.id
_entity.type
_entity.pdbx_description
1 polymer ?
#
loop_
_entity_poly.entity_id
_entity_poly.type
_entity_poly.pdbx_seq_one_letter_code
_entity_poly.pdbx_strand_id
1 'polypeptide(L)'
;MNFTITLQEYECEKINWHLTDEYSLLLNCPLNFFSSDNKNLELYSDLVRREGAEIQKFLTTLNKAYNKKKKIKKIFVKSSQKSKLENTIIDNFLEGFFLANYTFNKHKSNVIDSSLILKTNFKNKISHASVQGACIARDLVNEPLSHLNAEKLSSKHISLPINMLISQKDARFIAKTLSKLLS
;
A
#
# COMPACT_ATOMS: atom_id res chain seq x y z
N MET A 1 7.14 -20.32 -2.91
CA MET A 1 8.42 -19.72 -2.51
C MET A 1 8.19 -18.41 -1.77
N ASN A 2 9.14 -18.04 -0.92
CA ASN A 2 9.17 -16.75 -0.23
C ASN A 2 10.10 -15.84 -1.02
N PHE A 3 9.72 -14.58 -1.21
CA PHE A 3 10.54 -13.56 -1.85
C PHE A 3 10.91 -12.49 -0.82
N THR A 4 12.17 -12.06 -0.82
CA THR A 4 12.68 -11.08 0.14
C THR A 4 13.06 -9.79 -0.57
N ILE A 5 12.58 -8.66 -0.06
CA ILE A 5 12.99 -7.33 -0.46
C ILE A 5 13.72 -6.72 0.73
N THR A 6 14.97 -6.34 0.52
CA THR A 6 15.78 -5.63 1.52
C THR A 6 15.86 -4.18 1.12
N LEU A 7 15.52 -3.27 2.03
CA LEU A 7 15.66 -1.82 1.84
C LEU A 7 16.96 -1.39 2.51
N GLN A 8 17.81 -0.64 1.81
CA GLN A 8 19.11 -0.21 2.30
C GLN A 8 19.30 1.27 2.02
N GLU A 9 19.76 2.01 3.01
CA GLU A 9 20.28 3.35 2.76
C GLU A 9 21.73 3.24 2.27
N TYR A 10 22.06 3.89 1.17
CA TYR A 10 23.36 3.73 0.50
C TYR A 10 23.83 5.05 -0.11
N GLU A 11 25.15 5.19 -0.26
CA GLU A 11 25.78 6.30 -0.98
C GLU A 11 25.53 6.12 -2.49
N CYS A 12 24.38 6.63 -2.95
CA CYS A 12 24.00 6.63 -4.35
C CYS A 12 23.20 7.89 -4.70
N GLU A 13 23.19 8.27 -5.98
CA GLU A 13 22.51 9.49 -6.45
C GLU A 13 20.99 9.32 -6.59
N LYS A 14 20.53 8.10 -6.83
CA LYS A 14 19.12 7.77 -7.08
C LYS A 14 18.77 6.39 -6.55
N ILE A 15 17.48 6.16 -6.34
CA ILE A 15 16.97 4.82 -5.99
C ILE A 15 17.33 3.82 -7.10
N ASN A 16 17.82 2.65 -6.72
CA ASN A 16 18.19 1.60 -7.65
C ASN A 16 17.95 0.20 -7.06
N TRP A 17 17.62 -0.73 -7.94
CA TRP A 17 17.34 -2.13 -7.61
C TRP A 17 18.52 -3.02 -7.97
N HIS A 18 18.85 -3.95 -7.07
CA HIS A 18 19.83 -4.99 -7.30
C HIS A 18 19.20 -6.36 -7.09
N LEU A 19 19.45 -7.27 -8.05
CA LEU A 19 19.16 -8.68 -7.88
C LEU A 19 20.25 -9.29 -7.01
N THR A 20 19.86 -9.79 -5.84
CA THR A 20 20.78 -10.48 -4.93
C THR A 20 20.69 -11.99 -5.06
N ASP A 21 19.51 -12.52 -5.40
CA ASP A 21 19.26 -13.93 -5.67
C ASP A 21 17.95 -14.10 -6.48
N GLU A 22 17.63 -15.30 -6.98
CA GLU A 22 16.39 -15.63 -7.74
C GLU A 22 15.11 -15.15 -7.02
N TYR A 23 15.13 -15.16 -5.68
CA TYR A 23 14.00 -14.76 -4.83
C TYR A 23 14.31 -13.60 -3.89
N SER A 24 15.35 -12.82 -4.19
CA SER A 24 15.76 -11.69 -3.33
C SER A 24 16.16 -10.46 -4.13
N LEU A 25 15.65 -9.31 -3.71
CA LEU A 25 16.02 -7.99 -4.23
C LEU A 25 16.53 -7.10 -3.10
N LEU A 26 17.43 -6.20 -3.47
CA LEU A 26 17.89 -5.10 -2.66
C LEU A 26 17.47 -3.79 -3.33
N LEU A 27 16.82 -2.92 -2.56
CA LEU A 27 16.54 -1.55 -2.95
C LEU A 27 17.54 -0.64 -2.22
N ASN A 28 18.40 0.02 -2.97
CA ASN A 28 19.25 1.06 -2.42
C ASN A 28 18.52 2.40 -2.53
N CYS A 29 18.32 3.04 -1.40
CA CYS A 29 17.80 4.39 -1.29
C CYS A 29 18.95 5.35 -0.93
N PRO A 30 19.06 6.51 -1.59
CA PRO A 30 20.07 7.51 -1.24
C PRO A 30 19.99 7.95 0.23
N LEU A 31 21.13 7.98 0.93
CA LEU A 31 21.21 8.42 2.35
C LEU A 31 20.62 9.82 2.57
N ASN A 32 20.77 10.71 1.60
CA ASN A 32 20.28 12.08 1.70
C ASN A 32 18.75 12.19 1.67
N PHE A 33 18.02 11.20 1.15
CA PHE A 33 16.55 11.26 0.99
C PHE A 33 15.81 11.41 2.31
N PHE A 34 16.37 10.88 3.40
CA PHE A 34 15.67 10.80 4.68
C PHE A 34 16.30 11.66 5.78
N SER A 35 17.25 12.54 5.44
CA SER A 35 17.77 13.51 6.42
C SER A 35 16.62 14.33 7.01
N SER A 36 16.63 14.53 8.34
CA SER A 36 15.60 15.29 9.06
C SER A 36 15.46 16.74 8.57
N ASP A 37 16.54 17.28 8.01
CA ASP A 37 16.60 18.66 7.53
C ASP A 37 16.21 18.77 6.05
N ASN A 38 15.77 17.66 5.44
CA ASN A 38 15.48 17.62 4.03
C ASN A 38 14.09 18.16 3.71
N LYS A 39 14.05 19.35 3.09
CA LYS A 39 12.82 20.00 2.62
C LYS A 39 12.02 19.16 1.61
N ASN A 40 12.66 18.17 0.98
CA ASN A 40 12.05 17.30 -0.03
C ASN A 40 11.61 15.93 0.53
N LEU A 41 11.52 15.77 1.86
CA LEU A 41 11.17 14.49 2.50
C LEU A 41 9.89 13.85 1.95
N GLU A 42 8.85 14.66 1.67
CA GLU A 42 7.60 14.13 1.11
C GLU A 42 7.78 13.63 -0.32
N LEU A 43 8.49 14.38 -1.15
CA LEU A 43 8.84 13.96 -2.51
C LEU A 43 9.59 12.61 -2.48
N TYR A 44 10.53 12.43 -1.55
CA TYR A 44 11.26 11.18 -1.43
C TYR A 44 10.39 10.04 -0.88
N SER A 45 9.47 10.34 0.05
CA SER A 45 8.48 9.37 0.52
C SER A 45 7.60 8.86 -0.62
N ASP A 46 7.17 9.75 -1.51
CA ASP A 46 6.42 9.41 -2.72
C ASP A 46 7.22 8.56 -3.71
N LEU A 47 8.52 8.83 -3.86
CA LEU A 47 9.38 7.97 -4.67
C LEU A 47 9.43 6.56 -4.08
N VAL A 48 9.64 6.39 -2.77
CA VAL A 48 9.63 5.06 -2.14
C VAL A 48 8.29 4.35 -2.28
N ARG A 49 7.16 5.06 -2.13
CA ARG A 49 5.82 4.52 -2.40
C ARG A 49 5.70 4.04 -3.85
N ARG A 50 6.18 4.83 -4.81
CA ARG A 50 6.17 4.47 -6.23
C ARG A 50 6.96 3.19 -6.49
N GLU A 51 8.17 3.08 -5.93
CA GLU A 51 8.99 1.88 -6.06
C GLU A 51 8.31 0.64 -5.48
N GLY A 52 7.64 0.78 -4.32
CA GLY A 52 6.80 -0.28 -3.74
C GLY A 52 5.68 -0.73 -4.68
N ALA A 53 5.03 0.20 -5.37
CA ALA A 53 3.97 -0.10 -6.34
C ALA A 53 4.52 -0.74 -7.63
N GLU A 54 5.66 -0.28 -8.14
CA GLU A 54 6.26 -0.81 -9.36
C GLU A 54 6.77 -2.24 -9.16
N ILE A 55 7.45 -2.50 -8.05
CA ILE A 55 7.96 -3.85 -7.78
C ILE A 55 6.83 -4.86 -7.56
N GLN A 56 5.70 -4.44 -6.98
CA GLN A 56 4.51 -5.29 -6.88
C GLN A 56 4.04 -5.76 -8.27
N LYS A 57 3.97 -4.84 -9.24
CA LYS A 57 3.56 -5.15 -10.62
C LYS A 57 4.57 -6.06 -11.32
N PHE A 58 5.86 -5.77 -11.16
CA PHE A 58 6.95 -6.60 -11.68
C PHE A 58 6.85 -8.03 -11.13
N LEU A 59 6.77 -8.19 -9.81
CA LEU A 59 6.70 -9.51 -9.17
C LEU A 59 5.44 -10.27 -9.57
N THR A 60 4.31 -9.59 -9.70
CA THR A 60 3.07 -10.23 -10.19
C THR A 60 3.24 -10.76 -11.61
N THR A 61 3.92 -10.00 -12.48
CA THR A 61 4.20 -10.39 -13.86
C THR A 61 5.18 -11.57 -13.91
N LEU A 62 6.31 -11.46 -13.20
CA LEU A 62 7.29 -12.52 -13.07
C LEU A 62 6.66 -13.83 -12.54
N ASN A 63 5.80 -13.73 -11.52
CA ASN A 63 5.14 -14.88 -10.90
C ASN A 63 4.14 -15.59 -11.81
N LYS A 64 3.67 -14.95 -12.88
CA LYS A 64 2.87 -15.61 -13.93
C LYS A 64 3.72 -16.58 -14.75
N ALA A 65 4.98 -16.22 -15.02
CA ALA A 65 5.91 -17.03 -15.80
C ALA A 65 6.49 -18.22 -15.00
N TYR A 66 6.49 -18.17 -13.67
CA TYR A 66 6.99 -19.27 -12.85
C TYR A 66 6.10 -20.51 -12.86
N ASN A 67 6.75 -21.67 -12.96
CA ASN A 67 6.15 -22.98 -12.73
C ASN A 67 5.44 -23.04 -11.37
N LYS A 68 4.35 -23.82 -11.27
CA LYS A 68 3.51 -23.92 -10.04
C LYS A 68 4.33 -24.12 -8.74
N LYS A 69 5.37 -24.97 -8.79
CA LYS A 69 6.23 -25.26 -7.62
C LYS A 69 7.13 -24.07 -7.22
N LYS A 70 7.48 -23.22 -8.18
CA LYS A 70 8.38 -22.06 -8.02
C LYS A 70 7.66 -20.74 -7.76
N LYS A 71 6.32 -20.69 -7.86
CA LYS A 71 5.57 -19.45 -7.65
C LYS A 71 5.87 -18.81 -6.29
N ILE A 72 6.04 -17.50 -6.33
CA ILE A 72 6.12 -16.62 -5.19
C ILE A 72 4.75 -16.61 -4.51
N LYS A 73 4.72 -16.89 -3.21
CA LYS A 73 3.50 -16.90 -2.40
C LYS A 73 3.51 -15.82 -1.34
N LYS A 74 4.69 -15.54 -0.78
CA LYS A 74 4.86 -14.63 0.37
C LYS A 74 5.98 -13.64 0.06
N ILE A 75 5.76 -12.37 0.40
CA ILE A 75 6.73 -11.29 0.28
C ILE A 75 7.15 -10.86 1.69
N PHE A 76 8.45 -10.77 1.92
CA PHE A 76 9.05 -10.24 3.13
C PHE A 76 9.83 -8.98 2.77
N VAL A 77 9.53 -7.88 3.45
CA VAL A 77 10.26 -6.62 3.37
C VAL A 77 11.01 -6.43 4.68
N LYS A 78 12.30 -6.12 4.61
CA LYS A 78 13.15 -5.84 5.77
C LYS A 78 14.12 -4.70 5.46
N SER A 79 14.64 -4.03 6.49
CA SER A 79 15.80 -3.14 6.31
C SER A 79 17.11 -3.95 6.38
N SER A 80 18.14 -3.49 5.66
CA SER A 80 19.51 -4.01 5.80
C SER A 80 20.18 -3.54 7.08
N GLN A 81 19.77 -2.38 7.61
CA GLN A 81 20.43 -1.71 8.72
C GLN A 81 19.41 -1.00 9.61
N LYS A 82 19.74 -0.90 10.90
CA LYS A 82 18.95 -0.13 11.85
C LYS A 82 19.26 1.34 11.67
N SER A 83 18.24 2.14 11.34
CA SER A 83 18.35 3.59 11.29
C SER A 83 17.17 4.23 12.00
N LYS A 84 17.27 5.53 12.30
CA LYS A 84 16.13 6.29 12.86
C LYS A 84 14.92 6.32 11.91
N LEU A 85 15.15 6.09 10.62
CA LEU A 85 14.19 6.32 9.55
C LEU A 85 13.74 5.01 8.89
N GLU A 86 14.32 3.89 9.30
CA GLU A 86 13.98 2.53 8.86
C GLU A 86 12.47 2.31 8.81
N ASN A 87 11.77 2.67 9.89
CA ASN A 87 10.32 2.47 9.98
C ASN A 87 9.57 3.30 8.93
N THR A 88 9.98 4.55 8.71
CA THR A 88 9.36 5.44 7.71
C THR A 88 9.56 4.91 6.30
N ILE A 89 10.78 4.47 5.97
CA ILE A 89 11.10 3.92 4.65
C ILE A 89 10.30 2.65 4.41
N ILE A 90 10.29 1.72 5.38
CA ILE A 90 9.50 0.49 5.30
C ILE A 90 8.03 0.82 5.13
N ASP A 91 7.45 1.70 5.95
CA ASP A 91 6.01 1.97 5.89
C ASP A 91 5.59 2.65 4.58
N ASN A 92 6.38 3.60 4.06
CA ASN A 92 6.14 4.20 2.75
C ASN A 92 6.23 3.16 1.61
N PHE A 93 7.22 2.27 1.67
CA PHE A 93 7.35 1.18 0.70
C PHE A 93 6.15 0.22 0.77
N LEU A 94 5.76 -0.18 1.99
CA LEU A 94 4.63 -1.07 2.22
C LEU A 94 3.31 -0.44 1.79
N GLU A 95 3.12 0.87 1.99
CA GLU A 95 1.95 1.61 1.50
C GLU A 95 1.81 1.46 -0.01
N GLY A 96 2.87 1.80 -0.75
CA GLY A 96 2.89 1.68 -2.20
C GLY A 96 2.63 0.26 -2.70
N PHE A 97 3.33 -0.71 -2.12
CA PHE A 97 3.17 -2.12 -2.45
C PHE A 97 1.75 -2.62 -2.16
N PHE A 98 1.23 -2.33 -0.97
CA PHE A 98 -0.08 -2.81 -0.53
C PHE A 98 -1.19 -2.25 -1.40
N LEU A 99 -1.15 -0.94 -1.68
CA LEU A 99 -2.14 -0.27 -2.52
C LEU A 99 -2.08 -0.75 -3.97
N ALA A 100 -0.92 -1.12 -4.49
CA ALA A 100 -0.81 -1.75 -5.82
C ALA A 100 -1.29 -3.21 -5.83
N ASN A 101 -1.13 -3.92 -4.72
CA ASN A 101 -1.56 -5.32 -4.56
C ASN A 101 -3.07 -5.46 -4.31
N TYR A 102 -3.76 -4.38 -3.94
CA TYR A 102 -5.20 -4.37 -3.71
C TYR A 102 -5.97 -4.73 -4.99
N THR A 103 -6.98 -5.59 -4.85
CA THR A 103 -7.89 -5.93 -5.94
C THR A 103 -9.34 -5.91 -5.46
N PHE A 104 -10.21 -5.23 -6.21
CA PHE A 104 -11.64 -5.24 -5.96
C PHE A 104 -12.30 -6.40 -6.71
N ASN A 105 -12.64 -7.47 -5.97
CA ASN A 105 -13.20 -8.70 -6.54
C ASN A 105 -14.60 -9.02 -6.03
N LYS A 106 -15.24 -8.11 -5.28
CA LYS A 106 -16.53 -8.34 -4.60
C LYS A 106 -17.64 -8.87 -5.51
N HIS A 107 -17.68 -8.43 -6.76
CA HIS A 107 -18.71 -8.77 -7.74
C HIS A 107 -18.25 -9.77 -8.81
N LYS A 108 -17.06 -10.35 -8.66
CA LYS A 108 -16.54 -11.34 -9.62
C LYS A 108 -16.97 -12.74 -9.19
N SER A 109 -17.65 -13.46 -10.08
CA SER A 109 -18.08 -14.85 -9.86
C SER A 109 -16.91 -15.86 -9.87
N ASN A 110 -15.87 -15.60 -10.68
CA ASN A 110 -14.66 -16.41 -10.74
C ASN A 110 -13.45 -15.58 -10.33
N VAL A 111 -13.07 -15.64 -9.05
CA VAL A 111 -11.92 -14.91 -8.52
C VAL A 111 -10.65 -15.75 -8.71
N ILE A 112 -9.75 -15.28 -9.57
CA ILE A 112 -8.36 -15.75 -9.59
C ILE A 112 -7.56 -14.81 -8.71
N ASP A 113 -7.29 -15.22 -7.46
CA ASP A 113 -6.46 -14.45 -6.56
C ASP A 113 -5.00 -14.55 -6.99
N SER A 114 -4.50 -13.49 -7.63
CA SER A 114 -3.10 -13.31 -7.98
C SER A 114 -2.35 -12.41 -7.01
N SER A 115 -2.97 -12.04 -5.88
CA SER A 115 -2.34 -11.14 -4.92
C SER A 115 -1.17 -11.82 -4.22
N LEU A 116 -0.10 -11.05 -4.02
CA LEU A 116 1.08 -11.51 -3.31
C LEU A 116 0.83 -11.33 -1.81
N ILE A 117 1.04 -12.36 -0.99
CA ILE A 117 0.81 -12.26 0.45
C ILE A 117 1.99 -11.51 1.09
N LEU A 118 1.77 -10.25 1.45
CA LEU A 118 2.75 -9.47 2.22
C LEU A 118 2.79 -9.97 3.67
N LYS A 119 3.98 -10.34 4.15
CA LYS A 119 4.21 -10.84 5.52
C LYS A 119 4.82 -9.81 6.47
N THR A 120 5.31 -8.70 5.93
CA THR A 120 5.82 -7.60 6.74
C THR A 120 4.66 -6.68 7.15
N ASN A 121 4.59 -6.40 8.46
CA ASN A 121 3.61 -5.47 9.02
C ASN A 121 4.16 -4.04 8.99
N PHE A 122 3.24 -3.09 8.87
CA PHE A 122 3.53 -1.68 9.14
C PHE A 122 4.04 -1.50 10.56
N LYS A 123 5.01 -0.61 10.71
CA LYS A 123 5.61 -0.23 11.99
C LYS A 123 4.78 0.87 12.65
N ASN A 124 4.29 1.82 11.88
CA ASN A 124 3.39 2.88 12.31
C ASN A 124 1.92 2.48 12.08
N LYS A 125 1.15 2.49 13.17
CA LYS A 125 -0.30 2.20 13.15
C LYS A 125 -1.09 3.22 12.32
N ILE A 126 -0.64 4.49 12.27
CA ILE A 126 -1.29 5.55 11.49
C ILE A 126 -1.12 5.27 10.00
N SER A 127 0.09 4.90 9.55
CA SER A 127 0.33 4.52 8.16
C SER A 127 -0.52 3.32 7.77
N HIS A 128 -0.62 2.31 8.65
CA HIS A 128 -1.49 1.16 8.41
C HIS A 128 -2.97 1.57 8.28
N ALA A 129 -3.47 2.39 9.21
CA ALA A 129 -4.82 2.91 9.21
C ALA A 129 -5.14 3.71 7.95
N SER A 130 -4.19 4.55 7.49
CA SER A 130 -4.31 5.32 6.26
C SER A 130 -4.52 4.42 5.04
N VAL A 131 -3.69 3.38 4.91
CA VAL A 131 -3.79 2.40 3.81
C VAL A 131 -5.10 1.62 3.86
N GLN A 132 -5.54 1.22 5.06
CA GLN A 132 -6.84 0.56 5.24
C GLN A 132 -8.00 1.49 4.85
N GLY A 133 -7.96 2.75 5.28
CA GLY A 133 -8.93 3.77 4.91
C GLY A 133 -9.00 3.98 3.40
N ALA A 134 -7.85 4.04 2.74
CA ALA A 134 -7.78 4.12 1.28
C ALA A 134 -8.40 2.90 0.58
N CYS A 135 -8.21 1.69 1.11
CA CYS A 135 -8.83 0.48 0.57
C CYS A 135 -10.36 0.49 0.76
N ILE A 136 -10.85 0.90 1.94
CA ILE A 136 -12.29 1.06 2.20
C ILE A 136 -12.89 2.10 1.25
N ALA A 137 -12.22 3.24 1.05
CA ALA A 137 -12.67 4.26 0.11
C ALA A 137 -12.75 3.71 -1.32
N ARG A 138 -11.74 2.92 -1.75
CA ARG A 138 -11.77 2.24 -3.06
C ARG A 138 -12.91 1.23 -3.17
N ASP A 139 -13.19 0.46 -2.11
CA ASP A 139 -14.34 -0.44 -2.10
C ASP A 139 -15.64 0.35 -2.32
N LEU A 140 -15.83 1.45 -1.59
CA LEU A 140 -17.04 2.27 -1.71
C LEU A 140 -17.19 2.90 -3.10
N VAL A 141 -16.11 3.42 -3.68
CA VAL A 141 -16.13 4.03 -5.02
C VAL A 141 -16.37 2.99 -6.12
N ASN A 142 -15.85 1.78 -5.97
CA ASN A 142 -16.00 0.70 -6.95
C ASN A 142 -17.35 -0.04 -6.84
N GLU A 143 -18.16 0.23 -5.83
CA GLU A 143 -19.48 -0.37 -5.68
C GLU A 143 -20.47 0.22 -6.68
N PRO A 144 -21.18 -0.60 -7.48
CA PRO A 144 -22.20 -0.11 -8.38
C PRO A 144 -23.32 0.63 -7.61
N LEU A 145 -23.89 1.67 -8.21
CA LEU A 145 -24.99 2.44 -7.61
C LEU A 145 -26.22 1.59 -7.26
N SER A 146 -26.45 0.51 -8.00
CA SER A 146 -27.50 -0.49 -7.71
C SER A 146 -27.30 -1.21 -6.37
N HIS A 147 -26.04 -1.29 -5.90
CA HIS A 147 -25.63 -1.96 -4.67
C HIS A 147 -25.34 -0.97 -3.54
N LEU A 148 -24.89 0.25 -3.86
CA LEU A 148 -24.56 1.31 -2.90
C LEU A 148 -25.26 2.63 -3.28
N ASN A 149 -26.54 2.72 -2.96
CA ASN A 149 -27.30 3.98 -3.02
C ASN A 149 -27.14 4.77 -1.70
N ALA A 150 -27.63 6.02 -1.67
CA ALA A 150 -27.45 6.92 -0.52
C ALA A 150 -27.94 6.34 0.81
N GLU A 151 -29.05 5.60 0.81
CA GLU A 151 -29.59 4.93 1.99
C GLU A 151 -28.66 3.82 2.50
N LYS A 152 -28.20 2.94 1.59
CA LYS A 152 -27.28 1.85 1.93
C LYS A 152 -25.91 2.38 2.36
N LEU A 153 -25.42 3.46 1.74
CA LEU A 153 -24.19 4.13 2.14
C LEU A 153 -24.30 4.69 3.57
N SER A 154 -25.39 5.39 3.87
CA SER A 154 -25.69 5.92 5.21
C SER A 154 -25.71 4.80 6.26
N SER A 155 -26.32 3.65 5.95
CA SER A 155 -26.35 2.50 6.85
C SER A 155 -24.96 1.85 7.05
N LYS A 156 -24.14 1.76 5.99
CA LYS A 156 -22.75 1.26 6.09
C LYS A 156 -21.86 2.16 6.93
N HIS A 157 -22.05 3.49 6.88
CA HIS A 157 -21.31 4.44 7.72
C HIS A 157 -21.48 4.20 9.23
N ILE A 158 -22.64 3.70 9.64
CA ILE A 158 -22.94 3.37 11.06
C ILE A 158 -22.20 2.09 11.50
N SER A 159 -21.82 1.22 10.55
CA SER A 159 -21.16 -0.06 10.80
C SER A 159 -19.63 -0.07 10.64
N LEU A 160 -19.04 1.00 10.09
CA LEU A 160 -17.59 1.15 10.07
C LEU A 160 -17.11 1.29 11.52
N PRO A 161 -16.04 0.60 11.96
CA PRO A 161 -15.59 0.69 13.34
C PRO A 161 -15.24 2.14 13.67
N ILE A 162 -16.12 2.82 14.41
CA ILE A 162 -15.93 4.16 14.96
C ILE A 162 -14.95 4.02 16.13
N ASN A 163 -13.70 3.67 15.82
CA ASN A 163 -12.54 3.87 16.69
C ASN A 163 -11.55 4.87 16.06
N MET A 164 -11.90 5.46 14.91
CA MET A 164 -11.20 6.63 14.38
C MET A 164 -12.10 7.86 14.53
N LEU A 165 -11.74 8.67 15.52
CA LEU A 165 -12.22 10.00 15.88
C LEU A 165 -12.73 10.83 14.69
N ILE A 166 -14.05 10.86 14.48
CA ILE A 166 -14.71 11.96 13.78
C ILE A 166 -16.00 12.26 14.57
N SER A 167 -16.14 13.49 15.05
CA SER A 167 -17.38 13.91 15.71
C SER A 167 -18.53 13.77 14.71
N GLN A 168 -19.70 13.31 15.15
CA GLN A 168 -20.85 13.06 14.27
C GLN A 168 -21.27 14.28 13.41
N LYS A 169 -20.82 15.49 13.74
CA LYS A 169 -21.05 16.71 12.95
C LYS A 169 -20.22 16.76 11.66
N ASP A 170 -18.97 16.29 11.68
CA ASP A 170 -18.06 16.39 10.55
C ASP A 170 -18.37 15.34 9.47
N ALA A 171 -18.82 14.15 9.88
CA ALA A 171 -19.29 13.11 8.95
C ALA A 171 -20.52 13.55 8.14
N ARG A 172 -21.46 14.28 8.77
CA ARG A 172 -22.63 14.84 8.07
C ARG A 172 -22.25 15.94 7.09
N PHE A 173 -21.22 16.73 7.41
CA PHE A 173 -20.73 17.78 6.53
C PHE A 173 -20.09 17.20 5.27
N ILE A 174 -19.25 16.17 5.39
CA ILE A 174 -18.61 15.49 4.26
C ILE A 174 -19.66 14.85 3.33
N ALA A 175 -20.65 14.15 3.89
CA ALA A 175 -21.74 13.54 3.13
C ALA A 175 -22.57 14.58 2.34
N LYS A 176 -22.85 15.74 2.96
CA LYS A 176 -23.61 16.83 2.33
C LYS A 176 -22.83 17.51 1.20
N THR A 177 -21.50 17.61 1.34
CA THR A 177 -20.61 18.19 0.32
C THR A 177 -20.44 17.25 -0.88
N LEU A 178 -20.28 15.95 -0.65
CA LEU A 178 -20.20 14.95 -1.74
C LEU A 178 -21.52 14.85 -2.52
N SER A 179 -22.67 14.94 -1.85
CA SER A 179 -23.98 14.95 -2.53
C SER A 179 -24.20 16.16 -3.44
N LYS A 180 -23.54 17.29 -3.17
CA LYS A 180 -23.61 18.50 -4.01
C LYS A 180 -22.64 18.49 -5.19
N LEU A 181 -21.59 17.67 -5.12
CA LEU A 181 -20.60 17.54 -6.19
C LEU A 181 -21.01 16.49 -7.24
N LEU A 182 -21.98 15.64 -6.91
CA LEU A 182 -22.52 14.58 -7.77
C LEU A 182 -23.89 14.93 -8.38
N SER A 183 -24.37 16.15 -8.17
CA SER A 183 -25.59 16.74 -8.75
C SER A 183 -25.23 17.85 -9.72
#